data_AF-A0A1V4YMD0-F1
#
_entry.id   AF-A0A1V4YMD0-F1
#
_cell.length_a   1.000
_cell.length_b   1.000
_cell.length_c   1.000
_cell.angle_alpha   90.00
_cell.angle_beta   90.00
_cell.angle_gamma   90.00
#
_symmetry.space_group_name_H-M   'P 1'
#
loop_
_entity.id
_entity.type
_entity.pdbx_description
1 polymer ?
#
loop_
_entity_poly.entity_id
_entity_poly.type
_entity_poly.pdbx_seq_one_letter_code
_entity_poly.pdbx_strand_id
1 'polypeptide(L)'
;MLVKIEFSVRNIKRCLCPGCPVQKESECAEGKRRIMLEIAYSSESGMYFERDRVPGMYCTTGEALCSDLDFNKICKCPECPVWEEYGLENKYYCIVWET
;
A
#
# COMPACT_ATOMS: atom_id res chain seq x y z
N MET A 1 10.93 16.88 8.93
CA MET A 1 10.38 15.79 9.76
C MET A 1 10.00 14.63 8.86
N LEU A 2 10.41 13.41 9.20
CA LEU A 2 9.86 12.19 8.61
C LEU A 2 8.61 11.84 9.43
N VAL A 3 7.44 11.92 8.79
CA VAL A 3 6.19 11.51 9.40
C VAL A 3 6.18 9.98 9.46
N LYS A 4 6.06 9.41 10.66
CA LYS A 4 5.93 7.96 10.84
C LYS A 4 4.45 7.60 10.89
N ILE A 5 3.94 7.01 9.81
CA ILE A 5 2.57 6.53 9.72
C ILE A 5 2.47 5.15 10.36
N GLU A 6 1.47 4.96 11.21
CA GLU A 6 1.25 3.68 11.89
C GLU A 6 0.81 2.59 10.90
N PHE A 7 1.41 1.41 11.03
CA PHE A 7 0.94 0.21 10.33
C PHE A 7 -0.22 -0.41 11.11
N SER A 8 -1.45 -0.02 10.77
CA SER A 8 -2.67 -0.50 11.40
C SER A 8 -3.70 -0.91 10.34
N VAL A 9 -4.61 -1.82 10.68
CA VAL A 9 -5.72 -2.22 9.79
C VAL A 9 -6.50 -0.99 9.32
N ARG A 10 -6.72 -0.02 10.21
CA ARG A 10 -7.37 1.26 9.88
C ARG A 10 -6.64 1.98 8.74
N ASN A 11 -5.33 2.20 8.86
CA ASN A 11 -4.58 2.92 7.82
C ASN A 11 -4.47 2.10 6.53
N ILE A 12 -4.31 0.78 6.61
CA ILE A 12 -4.26 -0.10 5.44
C ILE A 12 -5.57 -0.02 4.66
N LYS A 13 -6.72 -0.14 5.33
CA LYS A 13 -8.04 -0.05 4.67
C LYS A 13 -8.25 1.26 3.93
N ARG A 14 -7.78 2.36 4.53
CA ARG A 14 -7.89 3.70 3.95
C ARG A 14 -7.00 3.90 2.73
N CYS A 15 -6.03 3.02 2.50
CA CYS A 15 -5.14 3.06 1.33
C CYS A 15 -5.20 1.76 0.53
N LEU A 16 -6.23 0.94 0.77
CA LEU A 16 -6.45 -0.31 0.06
C LEU A 16 -6.80 0.02 -1.38
N CYS A 17 -5.97 -0.40 -2.32
CA CYS A 17 -6.23 -0.18 -3.73
C CYS A 17 -6.99 -1.38 -4.31
N PRO A 18 -8.27 -1.26 -4.68
CA PRO A 18 -9.05 -2.36 -5.26
C PRO A 18 -8.61 -2.72 -6.69
N GLY A 19 -7.85 -1.83 -7.34
CA GLY A 19 -7.31 -2.01 -8.69
C GLY A 19 -6.29 -0.92 -9.01
N CYS A 20 -5.02 -1.22 -8.76
CA CYS A 20 -3.91 -0.31 -9.03
C CYS A 20 -3.22 -0.69 -10.35
N PRO A 21 -3.16 0.19 -11.36
CA PRO A 21 -2.49 -0.11 -12.63
C PRO A 21 -1.05 -0.59 -12.45
N VAL A 22 -0.31 -0.02 -11.49
CA VAL A 22 1.08 -0.41 -11.13
C VAL A 22 1.21 -1.86 -10.62
N GLN A 23 0.11 -2.43 -10.09
CA GLN A 23 0.05 -3.80 -9.56
C GLN A 23 -0.58 -4.80 -10.55
N LYS A 24 -1.11 -4.34 -11.68
CA LYS A 24 -1.98 -5.15 -12.55
C LYS A 24 -1.31 -6.41 -13.11
N GLU A 25 -0.01 -6.34 -13.37
CA GLU A 25 0.77 -7.43 -13.97
C GLU A 25 1.75 -8.06 -12.96
N SER A 26 1.67 -7.70 -11.67
CA SER A 26 2.58 -8.19 -10.63
C SER A 26 2.09 -9.51 -10.05
N GLU A 27 2.90 -10.57 -10.19
CA GLU A 27 2.64 -11.88 -9.58
C GLU A 27 2.70 -11.79 -8.05
N CYS A 28 3.61 -10.98 -7.50
CA CYS A 28 3.68 -10.72 -6.07
C CYS A 28 2.40 -10.08 -5.53
N ALA A 29 1.87 -9.07 -6.23
CA ALA A 29 0.64 -8.38 -5.83
C ALA A 29 -0.57 -9.31 -5.93
N GLU A 30 -0.67 -10.10 -7.00
CA GLU A 30 -1.75 -11.08 -7.18
C GLU A 30 -1.68 -12.19 -6.12
N GLY A 31 -0.49 -12.71 -5.82
CA GLY A 31 -0.30 -13.70 -4.74
C GLY A 31 -0.73 -13.20 -3.36
N LYS A 32 -0.73 -11.88 -3.15
CA LYS A 32 -1.16 -11.22 -1.91
C LYS A 32 -2.61 -10.72 -1.96
N ARG A 33 -3.34 -10.91 -3.07
CA ARG A 33 -4.74 -10.49 -3.25
C ARG A 33 -5.67 -11.04 -2.17
N ARG A 34 -5.47 -12.30 -1.78
CA ARG A 34 -6.27 -12.94 -0.72
C ARG A 34 -6.16 -12.21 0.62
N ILE A 35 -4.94 -11.84 1.03
CA ILE A 35 -4.70 -11.08 2.26
C ILE A 35 -5.37 -9.71 2.18
N MET A 36 -5.33 -9.06 1.01
CA MET A 36 -6.00 -7.77 0.81
C MET A 36 -7.53 -7.87 0.98
N LEU A 37 -8.13 -8.96 0.49
CA LEU A 37 -9.55 -9.24 0.71
C LEU A 37 -9.85 -9.50 2.20
N GLU A 38 -9.03 -10.31 2.87
CA GLU A 38 -9.18 -10.59 4.31
C GLU A 38 -9.12 -9.29 5.13
N ILE A 39 -8.17 -8.39 4.82
CA ILE A 39 -8.08 -7.07 5.45
C ILE A 39 -9.35 -6.27 5.17
N ALA A 40 -9.81 -6.18 3.93
CA ALA A 40 -10.99 -5.39 3.57
C ALA A 40 -12.23 -5.76 4.43
N TYR A 41 -12.41 -7.05 4.72
CA TYR A 41 -13.51 -7.58 5.52
C TYR A 41 -13.23 -7.73 7.03
N SER A 42 -11.98 -7.53 7.50
CA SER A 42 -11.65 -7.67 8.93
C SER A 42 -12.22 -6.51 9.77
N SER A 43 -12.41 -6.71 11.08
CA SER A 43 -12.58 -5.57 11.99
C SER A 43 -11.24 -4.86 12.22
N GLU A 44 -11.28 -3.57 12.60
CA GLU A 44 -10.05 -2.82 12.91
C GLU A 44 -9.35 -3.33 14.18
N SER A 45 -10.10 -3.89 15.12
CA SER A 45 -9.64 -4.30 16.44
C SER A 45 -9.30 -5.79 16.58
N GLY A 46 -9.55 -6.60 15.53
CA GLY A 46 -9.57 -8.06 15.67
C GLY A 46 -8.47 -8.84 14.95
N MET A 47 -7.66 -8.21 14.08
CA MET A 47 -6.68 -8.94 13.26
C MET A 47 -5.33 -8.23 13.19
N TYR A 48 -4.29 -9.01 13.48
CA TYR A 48 -2.90 -8.62 13.26
C TYR A 48 -2.45 -9.15 11.90
N PHE A 49 -1.87 -8.29 11.07
CA PHE A 49 -1.23 -8.67 9.81
C PHE A 49 0.26 -8.39 9.91
N GLU A 50 1.09 -9.33 9.46
CA GLU A 50 2.53 -9.12 9.36
C GLU A 50 2.82 -8.15 8.22
N ARG A 51 3.75 -7.22 8.45
CA ARG A 51 4.05 -6.11 7.54
C ARG A 51 4.47 -6.60 6.15
N ASP A 52 5.30 -7.63 6.11
CA ASP A 52 5.83 -8.29 4.90
C ASP A 52 4.77 -9.05 4.09
N ARG A 53 3.62 -9.35 4.69
CA ARG A 53 2.50 -10.02 4.02
C ARG A 53 1.55 -9.08 3.31
N VAL A 54 1.46 -7.82 3.74
CA VAL A 54 0.54 -6.83 3.19
C VAL A 54 1.19 -6.06 2.04
N PRO A 55 0.76 -6.21 0.78
CA PRO A 55 1.37 -5.55 -0.38
C PRO A 55 1.16 -4.02 -0.41
N GLY A 56 0.36 -3.49 0.52
CA GLY A 56 -0.04 -2.09 0.60
C GLY A 56 0.84 -1.23 1.50
N MET A 57 0.51 0.06 1.55
CA MET A 57 1.16 1.13 2.33
C MET A 57 2.39 1.79 1.70
N TYR A 58 2.82 1.42 0.48
CA TYR A 58 3.94 2.09 -0.20
C TYR A 58 3.69 3.59 -0.44
N CYS A 59 2.44 4.02 -0.64
CA CYS A 59 2.10 5.44 -0.70
C CYS A 59 2.37 6.18 0.62
N THR A 60 2.35 5.48 1.75
CA THR A 60 2.58 6.08 3.08
C THR A 60 4.01 5.91 3.58
N THR A 61 4.72 4.89 3.12
CA THR A 61 6.08 4.55 3.58
C THR A 61 7.16 4.88 2.56
N GLY A 62 6.82 5.01 1.27
CA GLY A 62 7.77 5.07 0.18
C GLY A 62 8.29 3.72 -0.30
N GLU A 63 7.88 2.62 0.34
CA GLU A 63 8.47 1.31 0.13
C GLU A 63 7.42 0.32 -0.37
N ALA A 64 7.63 -0.21 -1.58
CA ALA A 64 6.87 -1.33 -2.12
C ALA A 64 7.54 -2.66 -1.75
N LEU A 65 6.75 -3.63 -1.27
CA LEU A 65 7.24 -4.99 -1.00
C LEU A 65 7.38 -5.86 -2.25
N CYS A 66 6.60 -5.56 -3.29
CA CYS A 66 6.66 -6.27 -4.55
C CYS A 66 7.66 -5.56 -5.47
N SER A 67 8.65 -6.29 -5.96
CA SER A 67 9.70 -5.80 -6.85
C SER A 67 9.31 -5.84 -8.33
N ASP A 68 8.23 -6.54 -8.67
CA ASP A 68 7.69 -6.75 -10.03
C ASP A 68 6.54 -5.78 -10.37
N LEU A 69 6.44 -4.65 -9.67
CA LEU A 69 5.49 -3.59 -9.99
C LEU A 69 5.91 -2.83 -11.25
N ASP A 70 4.95 -2.49 -12.12
CA ASP A 70 5.22 -1.69 -13.32
C ASP A 70 5.03 -0.20 -13.03
N PHE A 71 6.13 0.45 -12.62
CA PHE A 71 6.17 1.87 -12.30
C PHE A 71 6.01 2.81 -13.50
N ASN A 72 5.93 2.27 -14.73
CA ASN A 72 5.49 3.05 -15.90
C ASN A 72 3.96 3.22 -15.94
N LYS A 73 3.22 2.53 -15.07
CA LYS A 73 1.78 2.70 -14.89
C LYS A 73 1.49 3.68 -13.76
N ILE A 74 0.29 4.26 -13.82
CA ILE A 74 -0.17 5.25 -12.84
C ILE A 74 -0.29 4.60 -11.46
N CYS A 75 0.24 5.30 -10.46
CA CYS A 75 0.06 5.01 -9.06
C CYS A 75 -1.05 5.90 -8.48
N LYS A 76 -1.97 5.28 -7.75
CA LYS A 76 -3.17 5.93 -7.22
C LYS A 76 -2.99 6.42 -5.78
N CYS A 77 -1.78 6.84 -5.40
CA CYS A 77 -1.53 7.39 -4.06
C CYS A 77 -2.42 8.59 -3.67
N PRO A 78 -2.84 9.46 -4.60
CA PRO A 78 -3.85 10.49 -4.30
C PRO A 78 -5.21 9.96 -3.84
N GLU A 79 -5.54 8.70 -4.15
CA GLU A 79 -6.78 8.06 -3.69
C GLU A 79 -6.65 7.46 -2.27
N CYS A 80 -5.46 7.54 -1.65
CA CYS A 80 -5.20 7.10 -0.28
C CYS A 80 -5.37 8.28 0.69
N PRO A 81 -6.47 8.37 1.46
CA PRO A 81 -6.68 9.39 2.46
C PRO A 81 -5.50 9.63 3.43
N VAL A 82 -4.75 8.59 3.77
CA VAL A 82 -3.58 8.74 4.66
C VAL A 82 -2.44 9.47 3.96
N TRP A 83 -2.28 9.32 2.65
CA TRP A 83 -1.29 10.07 1.87
C TRP A 83 -1.61 11.56 1.84
N GLU A 84 -2.88 11.90 1.61
CA GLU A 84 -3.37 13.28 1.58
C GLU A 84 -3.30 13.94 2.97
N GLU A 85 -3.83 13.28 4.02
CA GLU A 85 -3.88 13.84 5.38
C GLU A 85 -2.51 14.19 5.96
N TYR A 86 -1.48 13.46 5.56
CA TYR A 86 -0.12 13.64 6.05
C TYR A 86 0.75 14.48 5.11
N GLY A 87 0.15 15.10 4.07
CA GLY A 87 0.85 16.01 3.15
C GLY A 87 1.99 15.33 2.40
N LEU A 88 1.74 14.09 1.93
CA LEU A 88 2.71 13.30 1.20
C LEU A 88 2.68 13.59 -0.30
N GLU A 89 2.10 14.72 -0.76
CA GLU A 89 1.85 14.94 -2.19
C GLU A 89 3.11 14.94 -3.05
N ASN A 90 4.21 15.40 -2.45
CA ASN A 90 5.53 15.47 -3.07
C ASN A 90 6.46 14.33 -2.63
N LYS A 91 5.93 13.33 -1.91
CA LYS A 91 6.68 12.25 -1.30
C LYS A 91 5.95 10.94 -1.57
N TYR A 92 6.51 10.11 -2.44
CA TYR A 92 6.12 8.70 -2.59
C TYR A 92 4.92 8.45 -3.50
N TYR A 93 5.02 8.94 -4.73
CA TYR A 93 4.06 8.57 -5.77
C TYR A 93 4.24 7.12 -6.22
N CYS A 94 5.49 6.64 -6.25
CA CYS A 94 5.86 5.27 -6.56
C CYS A 94 7.38 5.13 -6.54
N ILE A 95 7.94 4.52 -5.50
CA ILE A 95 9.38 4.24 -5.42
C ILE A 95 9.59 2.74 -5.32
N VAL A 96 10.53 2.25 -6.12
CA VAL A 96 11.09 0.90 -6.01
C VAL A 96 12.28 1.00 -5.08
N TRP A 97 12.43 0.03 -4.18
CA TRP A 97 13.70 -0.12 -3.48
C TRP A 97 14.73 -0.72 -4.44
N GLU A 98 15.88 -0.09 -4.60
CA GLU A 98 17.07 -0.73 -5.18
C GLU A 98 17.73 -1.55 -4.06
N THR A 99 17.74 -2.88 -4.20
CA THR A 99 18.53 -3.78 -3.35
C THR A 99 20.02 -3.66 -3.64
#